data_AF-A0A7Y5R3L5-F1
#
_entry.id   AF-A0A7Y5R3L5-F1
#
_cell.length_a   1.000
_cell.length_b   1.000
_cell.length_c   1.000
_cell.angle_alpha   90.00
_cell.angle_beta   90.00
_cell.angle_gamma   90.00
#
_symmetry.space_group_name_H-M   'P 1'
#
loop_
_entity.id
_entity.type
_entity.pdbx_description
1 polymer ?
#
loop_
_entity_poly.entity_id
_entity_poly.type
_entity_poly.pdbx_seq_one_letter_code
_entity_poly.pdbx_strand_id
1 'polypeptide(L)'
;MESRTFIIGLLVTAAIGAGLVLALHMVPLFREHELLSWIGLGFFFFLSILMYLVGSNAARSSNKNQFTTVVMGFTFLKLMLTVLIVLAYDKIALPNGKLFILPFFGEYLIFTIFETYFMMKLGKTSA
;
A
#
# COMPACT_ATOMS: atom_id res chain seq x y z
N MET A 1 12.51 -16.94 0.63
CA MET A 1 12.54 -15.74 -0.24
C MET A 1 13.58 -14.76 0.31
N GLU A 2 14.50 -14.29 -0.51
CA GLU A 2 15.51 -13.33 -0.05
C GLU A 2 14.88 -11.95 0.20
N SER A 3 15.17 -11.37 1.36
CA SER A 3 14.75 -10.00 1.72
C SER A 3 15.18 -8.97 0.68
N ARG A 4 16.27 -9.23 -0.04
CA ARG A 4 16.75 -8.41 -1.15
C ARG A 4 15.71 -8.29 -2.28
N THR A 5 15.06 -9.39 -2.69
CA THR A 5 14.04 -9.35 -3.75
C THR A 5 12.83 -8.53 -3.32
N PHE A 6 12.43 -8.64 -2.05
CA PHE A 6 11.34 -7.83 -1.50
C PHE A 6 11.69 -6.34 -1.49
N ILE A 7 12.87 -5.97 -0.99
CA ILE A 7 13.30 -4.57 -0.90
C ILE A 7 13.42 -3.95 -2.31
N ILE A 8 14.03 -4.65 -3.27
CA ILE A 8 14.12 -4.14 -4.65
C ILE A 8 12.72 -3.96 -5.25
N GLY A 9 11.84 -4.94 -5.07
CA GLY A 9 10.46 -4.84 -5.55
C GLY A 9 9.73 -3.66 -4.91
N LEU A 10 9.86 -3.47 -3.60
CA LEU A 10 9.25 -2.37 -2.87
C LEU A 10 9.76 -1.01 -3.37
N LEU A 11 11.08 -0.87 -3.58
CA LEU A 11 11.67 0.36 -4.12
C LEU A 11 11.19 0.65 -5.56
N VAL A 12 11.05 -0.37 -6.39
CA VAL A 12 10.50 -0.23 -7.74
C VAL A 12 9.02 0.18 -7.67
N THR A 13 8.21 -0.46 -6.84
CA THR A 13 6.81 -0.10 -6.62
C THR A 13 6.68 1.33 -6.09
N ALA A 14 7.54 1.74 -5.15
CA ALA A 14 7.60 3.10 -4.64
C ALA A 14 8.01 4.11 -5.72
N ALA A 15 8.97 3.78 -6.58
CA ALA A 15 9.36 4.63 -7.71
C ALA A 15 8.24 4.77 -8.75
N ILE A 16 7.49 3.69 -9.03
CA ILE A 16 6.31 3.72 -9.89
C ILE A 16 5.21 4.59 -9.25
N GLY A 17 4.96 4.42 -7.95
CA GLY A 17 4.04 5.25 -7.19
C GLY A 17 4.43 6.73 -7.24
N ALA A 18 5.67 7.07 -6.92
CA ALA A 18 6.19 8.43 -7.02
C ALA A 18 6.08 8.99 -8.46
N GLY A 19 6.33 8.17 -9.48
CA GLY A 19 6.12 8.55 -10.87
C GLY A 19 4.66 8.88 -11.19
N LEU A 20 3.71 8.09 -10.68
CA LEU A 20 2.27 8.35 -10.79
C LEU A 20 1.90 9.68 -10.10
N VAL A 21 2.39 9.91 -8.88
CA VAL A 21 2.19 11.14 -8.12
C VAL A 21 2.66 12.34 -8.92
N LEU A 22 3.91 12.31 -9.39
CA LEU A 22 4.50 13.39 -10.18
C LEU A 22 3.73 13.63 -11.48
N ALA A 23 3.32 12.57 -12.19
CA ALA A 23 2.57 12.67 -13.44
C ALA A 23 1.18 13.30 -13.23
N LEU A 24 0.46 12.90 -12.17
CA LEU A 24 -0.87 13.43 -11.87
C LEU A 24 -0.81 14.89 -11.41
N HIS A 25 0.22 15.30 -10.68
CA HIS A 25 0.37 16.69 -10.24
C HIS A 25 0.76 17.68 -11.34
N MET A 26 1.12 17.20 -12.54
CA MET A 26 1.21 18.05 -13.73
C MET A 26 -0.16 18.55 -14.20
N VAL A 27 -1.25 17.89 -13.79
CA VAL A 27 -2.62 18.28 -14.10
C VAL A 27 -3.13 19.25 -13.02
N PRO A 28 -3.62 20.45 -13.38
CA PRO A 28 -4.07 21.47 -12.41
C PRO A 28 -5.10 20.95 -11.40
N LEU A 29 -5.95 20.00 -11.83
CA LEU A 29 -7.00 19.39 -11.01
C LEU A 29 -6.47 18.67 -9.75
N PHE A 30 -5.28 18.07 -9.82
CA PHE A 30 -4.73 17.28 -8.70
C PHE A 30 -3.68 18.04 -7.88
N ARG A 31 -3.31 19.26 -8.32
CA ARG A 31 -2.22 20.02 -7.73
C ARG A 31 -2.49 20.47 -6.30
N GLU A 32 -3.74 20.80 -5.98
CA GLU A 32 -4.16 21.23 -4.63
C GLU A 32 -4.16 20.07 -3.62
N HIS A 33 -4.08 18.83 -4.09
CA HIS A 33 -4.19 17.62 -3.26
C HIS A 33 -2.88 16.83 -3.18
N GLU A 34 -1.75 17.50 -3.45
CA GLU A 34 -0.42 16.89 -3.49
C GLU A 34 -0.08 16.12 -2.21
N LEU A 35 -0.45 16.72 -1.08
CA LEU A 35 -0.18 16.19 0.24
C LEU A 35 -0.81 14.82 0.46
N LEU A 36 -2.05 14.59 -0.02
CA LEU A 36 -2.73 13.32 0.16
C LEU A 36 -2.00 12.19 -0.58
N SER A 37 -1.56 12.46 -1.81
CA SER A 37 -0.80 11.51 -2.63
C SER A 37 0.52 11.12 -1.94
N TRP A 38 1.31 12.08 -1.49
CA TRP A 38 2.57 11.78 -0.78
C TRP A 38 2.36 11.03 0.54
N ILE A 39 1.29 11.36 1.29
CA ILE A 39 0.90 10.62 2.49
C ILE A 39 0.53 9.17 2.13
N GLY A 40 -0.22 8.96 1.04
CA GLY A 40 -0.57 7.64 0.54
C GLY A 40 0.65 6.80 0.18
N LEU A 41 1.59 7.38 -0.57
CA LEU A 41 2.84 6.72 -0.95
C LEU A 41 3.61 6.23 0.27
N GLY A 42 3.81 7.13 1.24
CA GLY A 42 4.48 6.79 2.50
C GLY A 42 3.72 5.73 3.28
N PHE A 43 2.41 5.90 3.44
CA PHE A 43 1.54 4.98 4.15
C PHE A 43 1.62 3.56 3.58
N PHE A 44 1.41 3.38 2.28
CA PHE A 44 1.45 2.05 1.65
C PHE A 44 2.86 1.45 1.65
N PHE A 45 3.90 2.28 1.52
CA PHE A 45 5.29 1.84 1.63
C PHE A 45 5.59 1.25 3.01
N PHE A 46 5.26 1.95 4.09
CA PHE A 46 5.47 1.46 5.45
C PHE A 46 4.59 0.26 5.78
N LEU A 47 3.33 0.26 5.31
CA LEU A 47 2.43 -0.86 5.51
C LEU A 47 2.93 -2.12 4.82
N SER A 48 3.49 -2.01 3.61
CA SER A 48 4.12 -3.12 2.89
C SER A 48 5.30 -3.71 3.65
N ILE A 49 6.15 -2.87 4.27
CA ILE A 49 7.26 -3.34 5.12
C ILE A 49 6.70 -4.12 6.31
N LEU A 50 5.72 -3.55 7.01
CA LEU A 50 5.13 -4.18 8.19
C LEU A 50 4.49 -5.53 7.84
N MET A 51 3.74 -5.59 6.74
CA MET A 51 3.13 -6.81 6.24
C MET A 51 4.18 -7.86 5.88
N TYR A 52 5.31 -7.48 5.27
CA TYR A 52 6.40 -8.41 4.97
C TYR A 52 7.05 -8.97 6.23
N LEU A 53 7.33 -8.13 7.23
CA LEU A 53 7.94 -8.57 8.49
C LEU A 53 7.02 -9.55 9.24
N VAL A 54 5.76 -9.16 9.44
CA VAL A 54 4.78 -9.99 10.15
C VAL A 54 4.42 -11.24 9.33
N GLY A 55 4.23 -11.09 8.02
CA GLY A 55 3.95 -12.19 7.10
C GLY A 55 5.09 -13.19 7.02
N SER A 56 6.35 -12.75 7.01
CA SER A 56 7.51 -13.64 6.97
C SER A 56 7.68 -14.41 8.27
N ASN A 57 7.35 -13.80 9.41
CA ASN A 57 7.33 -14.50 10.68
C ASN A 57 6.18 -15.53 10.72
N ALA A 58 4.99 -15.14 10.28
CA ALA A 58 3.81 -16.00 10.24
C ALA A 58 3.97 -17.20 9.30
N ALA A 59 4.68 -17.03 8.19
CA ALA A 59 4.92 -18.11 7.23
C ALA A 59 5.79 -19.23 7.84
N ARG A 60 6.69 -18.91 8.77
CA ARG A 60 7.55 -19.87 9.48
C ARG A 60 6.89 -20.51 10.70
N SER A 61 5.66 -20.12 11.01
CA SER A 61 4.95 -20.65 12.16
C SER A 61 4.55 -22.12 11.95
N SER A 62 4.50 -22.87 13.05
CA SER A 62 3.93 -24.22 13.06
C SER A 62 2.42 -24.23 12.77
N ASN A 63 1.74 -23.10 12.99
CA ASN A 63 0.31 -22.97 12.70
C ASN A 63 0.08 -22.60 11.23
N LYS A 64 -0.44 -23.58 10.46
CA LYS A 64 -0.75 -23.45 9.03
C LYS A 64 -1.73 -22.31 8.70
N ASN A 65 -2.56 -21.89 9.66
CA ASN A 65 -3.55 -20.82 9.46
C ASN A 65 -3.00 -19.43 9.78
N GLN A 66 -1.84 -19.33 10.43
CA GLN A 66 -1.32 -18.05 10.90
C GLN A 66 -0.94 -17.12 9.74
N PHE A 67 -0.35 -17.68 8.67
CA PHE A 67 -0.03 -16.92 7.47
C PHE A 67 -1.29 -16.30 6.84
N THR A 68 -2.32 -17.11 6.60
CA THR A 68 -3.59 -16.64 6.03
C THR A 68 -4.26 -15.60 6.92
N THR A 69 -4.24 -15.81 8.25
CA THR A 69 -4.81 -14.87 9.23
C THR A 69 -4.12 -13.50 9.14
N VAL A 70 -2.78 -13.48 9.04
CA VAL A 70 -2.01 -12.24 8.87
C VAL A 70 -2.36 -11.55 7.56
N VAL A 71 -2.38 -12.27 6.43
CA VAL A 71 -2.72 -11.68 5.13
C VAL A 71 -4.13 -11.07 5.13
N MET A 72 -5.12 -11.79 5.65
CA MET A 72 -6.49 -11.27 5.77
C MET A 72 -6.56 -10.07 6.72
N GLY A 73 -5.84 -10.12 7.84
CA GLY A 73 -5.76 -9.03 8.80
C GLY A 73 -5.19 -7.75 8.20
N PHE A 74 -4.08 -7.84 7.46
CA PHE A 74 -3.50 -6.67 6.77
C PHE A 74 -4.40 -6.16 5.64
N THR A 75 -5.06 -7.05 4.90
CA THR A 75 -6.01 -6.64 3.86
C THR A 75 -7.16 -5.83 4.47
N PHE A 76 -7.75 -6.32 5.56
CA PHE A 76 -8.83 -5.62 6.27
C PHE A 76 -8.35 -4.29 6.87
N LEU A 77 -7.23 -4.32 7.60
CA LEU A 77 -6.65 -3.12 8.22
C LEU A 77 -6.32 -2.06 7.18
N LYS A 78 -5.74 -2.44 6.04
CA LYS A 78 -5.46 -1.54 4.93
C LYS A 78 -6.72 -0.86 4.44
N LEU A 79 -7.79 -1.63 4.17
CA LEU A 79 -9.06 -1.10 3.70
C LEU A 79 -9.65 -0.09 4.69
N MET A 80 -9.65 -0.42 5.99
CA MET A 80 -10.12 0.50 7.02
C MET A 80 -9.29 1.78 7.08
N LEU A 81 -7.95 1.66 7.11
CA LEU A 81 -7.05 2.81 7.18
C LEU A 81 -7.14 3.70 5.93
N THR A 82 -7.29 3.09 4.75
CA THR A 82 -7.53 3.79 3.48
C THR A 82 -8.78 4.66 3.58
N VAL A 83 -9.90 4.09 4.05
CA VAL A 83 -11.15 4.84 4.24
C VAL A 83 -10.97 5.96 5.28
N LEU A 84 -10.33 5.67 6.41
CA LEU A 84 -10.10 6.66 7.47
C LEU A 84 -9.24 7.84 7.00
N ILE A 85 -8.16 7.58 6.24
CA ILE A 85 -7.28 8.62 5.69
C ILE A 85 -8.06 9.51 4.73
N VAL A 86 -8.84 8.91 3.81
CA VAL A 86 -9.66 9.66 2.85
C VAL A 86 -10.70 10.53 3.58
N LEU A 87 -11.44 9.97 4.54
CA LEU A 87 -12.45 10.72 5.29
C LEU A 87 -11.84 11.82 6.16
N ALA A 88 -10.68 11.57 6.75
CA ALA A 88 -9.95 12.59 7.51
C ALA A 88 -9.52 13.74 6.58
N TYR A 89 -8.98 13.42 5.41
CA TYR A 89 -8.57 14.43 4.42
C TYR A 89 -9.75 15.25 3.90
N ASP A 90 -10.86 14.60 3.54
CA ASP A 90 -12.09 15.25 3.06
C ASP A 90 -12.60 16.31 4.04
N LYS A 91 -12.57 16.00 5.35
CA LYS A 91 -13.02 16.91 6.41
C LYS A 91 -12.07 18.08 6.68
N ILE A 92 -10.76 17.89 6.48
CA ILE A 92 -9.74 18.89 6.83
C ILE A 92 -9.44 19.81 5.64
N ALA A 93 -9.31 19.24 4.45
CA ALA A 93 -8.88 19.95 3.25
C ALA A 93 -10.05 20.50 2.42
N LEU A 94 -11.29 20.05 2.69
CA LEU A 94 -12.52 20.48 1.99
C LEU A 94 -12.32 20.57 0.46
N PRO A 95 -11.94 19.44 -0.20
CA PRO A 95 -11.60 19.46 -1.61
C PRO A 95 -12.79 19.86 -2.49
N ASN A 96 -12.53 20.63 -3.55
CA ASN A 96 -13.52 21.05 -4.53
C ASN A 96 -13.86 19.89 -5.50
N GLY A 97 -14.51 18.84 -4.98
CA GLY A 97 -14.93 17.66 -5.73
C GLY A 97 -14.39 16.35 -5.16
N LYS A 98 -14.75 15.21 -5.78
CA LYS A 98 -14.36 13.85 -5.31
C LYS A 98 -13.16 13.26 -6.04
N LEU A 99 -12.66 13.93 -7.08
CA LEU A 99 -11.59 13.40 -7.93
C LEU A 99 -10.22 13.40 -7.23
N PHE A 100 -10.06 14.16 -6.14
CA PHE A 100 -8.84 14.20 -5.32
C PHE A 100 -8.40 12.82 -4.81
N ILE A 101 -9.32 11.86 -4.76
CA ILE A 101 -9.07 10.51 -4.25
C ILE A 101 -8.34 9.61 -5.26
N LEU A 102 -8.36 9.96 -6.55
CA LEU A 102 -7.83 9.12 -7.63
C LEU A 102 -6.32 8.83 -7.53
N PRO A 103 -5.44 9.81 -7.25
CA PRO A 103 -4.02 9.53 -7.03
C PRO A 103 -3.80 8.53 -5.90
N PHE A 104 -4.48 8.73 -4.77
CA PHE A 104 -4.41 7.86 -3.60
C PHE A 104 -4.91 6.44 -3.89
N PHE A 105 -6.01 6.30 -4.63
CA PHE A 105 -6.50 4.99 -5.08
C PHE A 105 -5.56 4.31 -6.07
N GLY A 106 -4.89 5.08 -6.93
CA GLY A 106 -3.89 4.56 -7.86
C GLY A 106 -2.72 3.92 -7.11
N GLU A 107 -2.21 4.59 -6.07
CA GLU A 107 -1.19 4.03 -5.18
C GLU A 107 -1.70 2.78 -4.44
N TYR A 108 -2.91 2.84 -3.88
CA TYR A 108 -3.54 1.68 -3.25
C TYR A 108 -3.49 0.44 -4.17
N LEU A 109 -3.85 0.60 -5.44
CA LEU A 109 -3.84 -0.51 -6.41
C LEU A 109 -2.42 -0.99 -6.72
N ILE A 110 -1.49 -0.07 -7.00
CA ILE A 110 -0.09 -0.39 -7.29
C ILE A 110 0.53 -1.21 -6.15
N PHE A 111 0.39 -0.73 -4.92
CA PHE A 111 0.92 -1.44 -3.75
C PHE A 111 0.15 -2.74 -3.48
N THR A 112 -1.16 -2.78 -3.68
CA THR A 112 -1.93 -4.01 -3.47
C THR A 112 -1.53 -5.13 -4.44
N ILE A 113 -1.24 -4.81 -5.70
CA ILE A 113 -0.71 -5.78 -6.66
C ILE A 113 0.64 -6.33 -6.18
N PHE A 114 1.55 -5.44 -5.80
CA PHE A 114 2.87 -5.81 -5.27
C PHE A 114 2.76 -6.70 -4.03
N GLU A 115 1.97 -6.27 -3.05
CA GLU A 115 1.77 -6.96 -1.78
C GLU A 115 1.15 -8.35 -1.99
N THR A 116 0.13 -8.44 -2.83
CA THR A 116 -0.53 -9.72 -3.15
C THR A 116 0.46 -10.69 -3.82
N TYR A 117 1.24 -10.20 -4.79
CA TYR A 117 2.28 -11.01 -5.44
C TYR A 117 3.29 -11.56 -4.43
N PHE A 118 3.81 -10.69 -3.55
CA PHE A 118 4.83 -11.08 -2.57
C PHE A 118 4.28 -12.00 -1.47
N MET A 119 3.06 -11.75 -0.98
CA MET A 119 2.42 -12.63 0.00
C MET A 119 2.13 -14.01 -0.60
N MET A 120 1.62 -14.10 -1.83
CA MET A 120 1.43 -15.41 -2.47
C MET A 120 2.74 -16.19 -2.62
N LYS A 121 3.84 -15.51 -2.96
CA LYS A 121 5.16 -16.13 -3.07
C LYS A 121 5.70 -16.59 -1.72
N LEU A 122 5.48 -15.80 -0.67
CA LEU A 122 5.91 -16.09 0.69
C LEU A 122 5.17 -17.30 1.28
N GLY A 123 3.85 -17.39 1.06
CA GLY A 123 3.05 -18.55 1.48
C GLY A 123 3.49 -19.86 0.82
N LYS A 124 3.84 -19.83 -0.47
CA LYS A 124 4.34 -21.00 -1.21
C LYS A 124 5.72 -21.49 -0.77
N THR A 125 6.55 -20.62 -0.18
CA THR A 125 7.90 -21.01 0.25
C THR A 125 7.89 -21.74 1.60
N SER A 126 6.76 -21.70 2.31
CA SER A 126 6.63 -22.23 3.67
C SER A 126 5.72 -23.45 3.77
N ALA A 127 5.09 -23.84 2.65
CA ALA A 127 4.35 -25.07 2.46
C ALA A 127 5.26 -26.14 1.85
#